data_AF-A0A8C2QZL2-F1
#
_entry.id   AF-A0A8C2QZL2-F1
#
_cell.length_a   1.000
_cell.length_b   1.000
_cell.length_c   1.000
_cell.angle_alpha   90.00
_cell.angle_beta   90.00
_cell.angle_gamma   90.00
#
_symmetry.space_group_name_H-M   'P 1'
#
loop_
_entity.id
_entity.type
_entity.pdbx_description
1 polymer ?
#
loop_
_entity_poly.entity_id
_entity_poly.type
_entity_poly.pdbx_seq_one_letter_code
_entity_poly.pdbx_strand_id
1 'polypeptide(L)' 'MEHVTEGSWESLPVPLHPQVLSVLRELGFPYMTPVQVLEKASWRRCH' A
#
# COMPACT_ATOMS: atom_id res chain seq x y z
N MET A 1 14.62 1.08 -14.21
CA MET A 1 13.95 1.92 -13.20
C MET A 1 12.91 1.03 -12.57
N GLU A 2 13.03 0.78 -11.27
CA GLU A 2 12.18 -0.15 -10.53
C GLU A 2 10.73 0.26 -10.78
N HIS A 3 9.91 -0.62 -11.35
CA HIS A 3 8.48 -0.40 -11.49
C HIS A 3 7.91 -0.28 -10.08
N VAL A 4 7.93 0.93 -9.53
CA VAL A 4 7.08 1.31 -8.42
C VAL A 4 5.69 1.22 -9.01
N THR A 5 5.06 0.04 -8.91
CA THR A 5 3.63 -0.11 -9.15
C THR A 5 2.97 1.07 -8.47
N GLU A 6 2.31 1.91 -9.28
CA GLU A 6 1.45 2.98 -8.78
C GLU A 6 0.67 2.35 -7.64
N GLY A 7 0.87 2.84 -6.40
CA GLY A 7 0.48 2.13 -5.18
C GLY A 7 -1.02 1.92 -5.03
N SER A 8 -1.82 2.10 -6.08
CA SER A 8 -3.23 1.77 -6.15
C SER A 8 -3.44 0.25 -6.07
N TRP A 9 -4.39 -0.15 -5.23
CA TRP A 9 -4.84 -1.54 -5.10
C TRP A 9 -5.39 -2.11 -6.42
N GLU A 10 -5.88 -1.25 -7.30
CA GLU A 10 -6.35 -1.58 -8.66
C GLU A 10 -5.21 -1.94 -9.62
N SER A 11 -3.96 -1.61 -9.28
CA SER A 11 -2.77 -1.94 -10.10
C SER A 11 -2.19 -3.33 -9.78
N LEU A 12 -2.80 -4.08 -8.86
CA LEU A 12 -2.36 -5.44 -8.54
C LEU A 12 -2.53 -6.38 -9.74
N PRO A 13 -1.55 -7.27 -10.01
CA PRO A 13 -1.67 -8.28 -11.06
C PRO A 13 -2.89 -9.19 -10.90
N VAL A 14 -3.34 -9.37 -9.65
CA VAL A 14 -4.58 -10.03 -9.30
C VAL A 14 -5.49 -9.00 -8.66
N PRO A 15 -6.68 -8.71 -9.24
CA PRO A 15 -7.57 -7.70 -8.70
C PRO A 15 -8.16 -8.13 -7.37
N LEU A 16 -8.31 -7.18 -6.46
CA LEU A 16 -9.03 -7.41 -5.21
C LEU A 16 -10.55 -7.34 -5.44
N HIS A 17 -11.28 -8.03 -4.58
CA HIS A 17 -12.73 -7.97 -4.59
C HIS A 17 -13.22 -6.52 -4.32
N PRO A 18 -14.27 -6.03 -5.00
CA PRO A 18 -14.73 -4.64 -4.86
C PRO A 18 -15.05 -4.22 -3.42
N GLN A 19 -15.61 -5.13 -2.61
CA GLN A 19 -15.90 -4.86 -1.20
C GLN A 19 -14.62 -4.64 -0.37
N VAL A 20 -13.53 -5.34 -0.69
CA VAL A 20 -12.24 -5.15 -0.01
C VAL A 20 -11.68 -3.76 -0.33
N LEU A 21 -11.81 -3.31 -1.59
CA LEU A 21 -11.40 -1.96 -1.98
C LEU A 21 -12.21 -0.88 -1.23
N SER A 22 -13.51 -1.08 -1.03
CA SER A 22 -14.35 -0.15 -0.23
C SER A 22 -13.84 -0.06 1.20
N VAL A 23 -13.64 -1.21 1.85
CA VAL A 23 -13.15 -1.27 3.23
C VAL A 23 -11.79 -0.61 3.39
N LEU A 24 -10.85 -0.85 2.45
CA LEU A 24 -9.52 -0.22 2.50
C LEU A 24 -9.60 1.31 2.41
N ARG A 25 -10.50 1.85 1.57
CA ARG A 25 -10.74 3.30 1.47
C ARG A 25 -11.36 3.85 2.76
N GLU A 26 -12.36 3.17 3.32
CA GLU A 26 -13.01 3.54 4.58
C GLU A 26 -12.03 3.53 5.76
N LEU A 27 -11.07 2.60 5.77
CA LEU A 27 -10.02 2.50 6.78
C LEU A 27 -8.86 3.49 6.58
N GLY A 28 -8.87 4.31 5.52
CA GLY A 28 -7.81 5.29 5.26
C GLY A 28 -6.57 4.71 4.58
N PHE A 29 -6.68 3.55 3.94
CA PHE A 29 -5.65 2.93 3.11
C PHE A 29 -6.03 2.97 1.62
N PRO A 30 -6.22 4.15 0.99
CA PRO A 30 -6.56 4.22 -0.43
C PRO A 30 -5.45 3.72 -1.34
N TYR A 31 -4.22 3.61 -0.83
CA TYR A 31 -3.05 3.10 -1.53
C TYR A 31 -2.27 2.11 -0.66
N MET A 32 -1.58 1.18 -1.31
CA MET A 32 -0.52 0.34 -0.76
C MET A 32 0.64 1.21 -0.27
N THR A 33 1.10 0.93 0.94
CA THR A 33 2.32 1.53 1.47
C THR A 33 3.53 0.80 0.91
N PRO A 34 4.50 1.49 0.29
CA PRO A 34 5.73 0.84 -0.18
C PRO A 34 6.48 0.19 0.98
N VAL A 35 7.01 -1.02 0.76
CA VAL A 35 7.80 -1.75 1.78
C VAL A 35 8.99 -0.94 2.29
N GLN A 36 9.62 -0.14 1.41
CA GLN A 36 10.73 0.76 1.74
C GLN A 36 10.36 1.81 2.79
N VAL A 37 9.08 2.21 2.87
CA VAL A 37 8.58 3.16 3.89
C VAL A 37 8.39 2.45 5.23
N LEU A 38 7.98 1.18 5.21
CA LEU A 38 7.86 0.35 6.41
C LEU A 38 9.24 0.11 7.05
N GLU A 39 10.28 -0.15 6.24
CA GLU A 39 11.66 -0.27 6.73
C GLU A 39 12.18 1.02 7.38
N LYS A 40 11.95 2.18 6.74
CA LYS A 40 12.34 3.49 7.29
C LYS A 40 11.60 3.84 8.58
N ALA A 41 10.36 3.39 8.75
CA ALA A 41 9.58 3.62 9.97
C ALA A 41 10.10 2.83 11.17
N SER A 42 10.63 1.62 10.94
CA SER A 42 11.29 0.81 11.98
C SER A 42 12.53 1.54 12.55
N TRP A 43 13.36 2.12 11.68
CA TRP A 43 14.53 2.91 12.10
C TRP A 43 14.17 4.18 12.88
N ARG A 44 13.10 4.89 12.50
CA ARG A 44 12.65 6.11 13.22
C ARG A 44 11.97 5.85 14.57
N ARG A 45 11.66 4.60 14.91
CA ARG A 45 11.10 4.23 16.22
C ARG A 45 12.16 3.74 17.21
N CYS A 46 13.38 3.49 16.74
CA CYS A 46 14.51 3.05 17.57
C CYS A 46 15.46 4.19 17.97
N HIS A 47 15.13 5.44 17.65
CA HIS A 47 15.85 6.65 18.06
C HIS A 47 14.84 7.66 18.62
#